data_AF-A0A0T7BVP3-F1
#
_entry.id   AF-A0A0T7BVP3-F1
#
_cell.length_a   1.000
_cell.length_b   1.000
_cell.length_c   1.000
_cell.angle_alpha   90.00
_cell.angle_beta   90.00
_cell.angle_gamma   90.00
#
_symmetry.space_group_name_H-M   'P 1'
#
loop_
_entity.id
_entity.type
_entity.pdbx_description
1 polymer ?
#
loop_
_entity_poly.entity_id
_entity_poly.type
_entity_poly.pdbx_seq_one_letter_code
_entity_poly.pdbx_strand_id
1 'polypeptide(L)'
;MSKQNRIDSLTFASLLIVFGTLFTLSSCTTTDTKTSPTTTAEPTATQTKSETQSETGNNPINAFLGNSDRQGTDPLELMQNSQVKSELKLTDDQIAKLKQIDTNFRQKVKEKASGIKPESATEEQIKSVRSDIEKLNQETRVEVGKTLNADQVKRARQIFLQLYGWGILTKDDFSQDLKLTADQTAKLNKLSDDTVQKMKDNWVAPKSDASPTEKNQTLANNTKKMEQILKDSNQEAESYLTDEQKKTLESLKGAKFQLDPKSLPSPASQ
;
A
#
# COMPACT_ATOMS: atom_id res chain seq x y z
N MET A 1 -46.68 28.94 17.03
CA MET A 1 -45.81 27.77 17.33
C MET A 1 -45.44 27.11 16.01
N SER A 2 -44.23 27.34 15.52
CA SER A 2 -43.66 26.69 14.33
C SER A 2 -42.26 26.19 14.71
N LYS A 3 -42.01 24.89 14.56
CA LYS A 3 -40.67 24.31 14.71
C LYS A 3 -40.24 23.76 13.35
N GLN A 4 -39.42 24.56 12.69
CA GLN A 4 -38.63 24.21 11.52
C GLN A 4 -37.53 23.23 11.98
N ASN A 5 -37.66 21.94 11.65
CA ASN A 5 -36.55 21.00 11.79
C ASN A 5 -35.59 21.23 10.61
N ARG A 6 -34.47 21.91 10.90
CA ARG A 6 -33.31 21.94 10.01
C ARG A 6 -32.67 20.55 10.05
N ILE A 7 -32.62 19.90 8.88
CA ILE A 7 -31.82 18.69 8.68
C ILE A 7 -30.40 19.18 8.39
N ASP A 8 -29.47 18.87 9.29
CA ASP A 8 -28.05 19.15 9.11
C ASP A 8 -27.50 18.29 7.95
N SER A 9 -27.14 18.97 6.86
CA SER A 9 -26.44 18.39 5.71
C SER A 9 -24.94 18.30 5.99
N LEU A 10 -24.48 17.25 6.65
CA LEU A 10 -23.04 17.09 6.97
C LEU A 10 -22.63 15.62 7.13
N THR A 11 -22.87 14.80 6.11
CA THR A 11 -22.23 13.47 5.99
C THR A 11 -22.12 13.06 4.52
N PHE A 12 -21.26 13.73 3.75
CA PHE A 12 -20.86 13.26 2.41
C PHE A 12 -19.49 13.86 2.05
N ALA A 13 -18.42 13.26 2.57
CA ALA A 13 -17.05 13.52 2.08
C ALA A 13 -16.09 12.46 2.61
N SER A 14 -16.21 11.20 2.17
CA SER A 14 -15.15 10.17 2.29
C SER A 14 -15.45 8.95 1.42
N LEU A 15 -15.74 9.17 0.14
CA LEU A 15 -15.63 8.10 -0.86
C LEU A 15 -15.57 8.74 -2.25
N LEU A 16 -14.35 8.98 -2.73
CA LEU A 16 -13.95 9.14 -4.13
C LEU A 16 -12.51 9.69 -4.15
N ILE A 17 -11.51 8.81 -4.05
CA ILE A 17 -10.18 9.15 -4.57
C ILE A 17 -10.22 8.81 -6.06
N VAL A 18 -10.28 9.86 -6.85
CA VAL A 18 -10.37 9.91 -8.31
C VAL A 18 -9.29 9.06 -8.97
N PHE A 19 -9.73 8.13 -9.81
CA PHE A 19 -8.95 7.38 -10.79
C PHE A 19 -8.70 8.26 -12.01
N GLY A 20 -7.44 8.66 -12.22
CA GLY A 20 -7.00 9.31 -13.45
C GLY A 20 -6.70 8.26 -14.51
N THR A 21 -7.46 8.28 -15.58
CA THR A 21 -7.28 7.50 -16.81
C THR A 21 -6.00 7.94 -17.54
N LEU A 22 -5.10 7.01 -17.86
CA LEU A 22 -4.03 7.25 -18.83
C LEU A 22 -4.42 6.57 -20.17
N PHE A 23 -4.84 7.40 -21.12
CA PHE A 23 -4.97 7.06 -22.53
C PHE A 23 -3.57 7.22 -23.15
N THR A 24 -2.91 6.14 -23.56
CA THR A 24 -1.68 6.23 -24.36
C THR A 24 -2.03 6.00 -25.83
N LEU A 25 -1.95 7.07 -26.63
CA LEU A 25 -1.96 7.00 -28.09
C LEU A 25 -0.69 6.30 -28.56
N SER A 26 -0.89 5.22 -29.29
CA SER A 26 0.13 4.46 -30.02
C SER A 26 0.61 5.28 -31.22
N SER A 27 1.91 5.45 -31.38
CA SER A 27 2.52 5.93 -32.63
C SER A 27 3.63 4.96 -33.04
N CYS A 28 3.41 4.30 -34.17
CA CYS A 28 4.32 3.41 -34.85
C CYS A 28 5.62 4.12 -35.26
N THR A 29 6.76 3.45 -35.05
CA THR A 29 7.94 3.61 -35.90
C THR A 29 8.64 2.26 -36.06
N THR A 30 8.55 1.67 -37.26
CA THR A 30 9.48 0.65 -37.75
C THR A 30 10.18 1.23 -38.97
N THR A 31 11.48 1.47 -38.84
CA THR A 31 12.38 1.64 -39.98
C THR A 31 13.62 0.78 -39.75
N ASP A 32 13.88 -0.04 -40.75
CA ASP A 32 14.94 -1.04 -40.89
C ASP A 32 16.34 -0.53 -40.55
N THR A 33 17.16 -1.40 -39.96
CA THR A 33 18.61 -1.20 -39.82
C THR A 33 19.34 -2.15 -40.77
N LYS A 34 20.16 -1.59 -41.65
CA LYS A 34 21.20 -2.32 -42.39
C LYS A 34 22.54 -1.59 -42.19
N THR A 35 23.57 -2.40 -41.91
CA THR A 35 25.02 -2.19 -42.15
C THR A 35 25.87 -1.34 -41.18
N SER A 36 26.76 -2.04 -40.47
CA SER A 36 28.14 -1.66 -40.04
C SER A 36 29.01 -1.21 -41.23
N PRO A 37 30.18 -0.51 -41.10
CA PRO A 37 31.31 -0.88 -40.20
C PRO A 37 32.29 0.21 -39.65
N THR A 38 33.05 -0.22 -38.62
CA THR A 38 34.46 0.05 -38.19
C THR A 38 35.11 1.46 -38.23
N THR A 39 35.74 1.88 -37.10
CA THR A 39 37.16 2.30 -36.93
C THR A 39 37.40 3.50 -35.98
N THR A 40 38.04 3.22 -34.83
CA THR A 40 39.15 3.91 -34.10
C THR A 40 39.07 5.38 -33.60
N ALA A 41 39.53 5.53 -32.34
CA ALA A 41 40.25 6.65 -31.70
C ALA A 41 39.51 7.52 -30.62
N GLU A 42 40.02 7.41 -29.39
CA GLU A 42 39.97 8.32 -28.23
C GLU A 42 40.72 9.67 -28.52
N PRO A 43 40.77 10.70 -27.62
CA PRO A 43 40.22 10.83 -26.25
C PRO A 43 39.60 12.21 -25.90
N THR A 44 39.17 12.33 -24.64
CA THR A 44 39.06 13.57 -23.81
C THR A 44 37.70 14.28 -23.78
N ALA A 45 36.98 14.16 -22.66
CA ALA A 45 36.71 15.28 -21.75
C ALA A 45 35.72 14.87 -20.64
N THR A 46 36.23 14.95 -19.42
CA THR A 46 35.57 15.01 -18.12
C THR A 46 34.22 15.73 -18.12
N GLN A 47 33.16 15.04 -17.69
CA GLN A 47 32.08 15.67 -16.92
C GLN A 47 31.68 14.78 -15.75
N THR A 48 32.20 15.17 -14.59
CA THR A 48 31.69 14.88 -13.25
C THR A 48 30.18 15.15 -13.21
N LYS A 49 29.38 14.13 -12.90
CA LYS A 49 28.01 14.33 -12.41
C LYS A 49 27.76 13.42 -11.21
N SER A 50 27.91 14.05 -10.05
CA SER A 50 27.31 13.79 -8.75
C SER A 50 26.60 12.45 -8.57
N GLU A 51 27.34 11.51 -8.00
CA GLU A 51 26.79 10.53 -7.07
C GLU A 51 26.13 11.28 -5.91
N THR A 52 24.82 11.12 -5.77
CA THR A 52 24.22 11.06 -4.44
C THR A 52 23.78 9.61 -4.27
N GLN A 53 24.77 8.75 -4.01
CA GLN A 53 24.52 7.50 -3.32
C GLN A 53 24.02 7.88 -1.93
N SER A 54 22.72 7.78 -1.69
CA SER A 54 22.23 7.66 -0.33
C SER A 54 22.73 6.32 0.18
N GLU A 55 23.74 6.35 1.06
CA GLU A 55 24.05 5.25 1.96
C GLU A 55 22.82 5.00 2.86
N THR A 56 21.79 4.35 2.32
CA THR A 56 20.86 3.58 3.12
C THR A 56 21.58 2.29 3.47
N GLY A 57 22.41 2.35 4.52
CA GLY A 57 23.02 1.17 5.10
C GLY A 57 21.94 0.12 5.35
N ASN A 58 22.30 -1.14 5.04
CA ASN A 58 21.50 -2.38 5.08
C ASN A 58 20.85 -2.65 6.45
N ASN A 59 19.95 -1.77 6.88
CA ASN A 59 19.15 -1.96 8.07
C ASN A 59 17.80 -2.53 7.63
N PRO A 60 17.48 -3.80 7.97
CA PRO A 60 16.21 -4.44 7.61
C PRO A 60 14.98 -3.66 8.13
N ILE A 61 15.20 -2.77 9.10
CA ILE A 61 14.22 -1.83 9.62
C ILE A 61 13.84 -0.75 8.60
N ASN A 62 14.82 -0.17 7.89
CA ASN A 62 14.56 0.86 6.90
C ASN A 62 13.97 0.29 5.61
N ALA A 63 14.26 -0.99 5.34
CA ALA A 63 13.86 -1.65 4.11
C ALA A 63 12.47 -2.32 4.19
N PHE A 64 12.06 -2.77 5.39
CA PHE A 64 10.67 -3.13 5.73
C PHE A 64 9.67 -1.95 5.64
N LEU A 65 10.20 -0.72 5.70
CA LEU A 65 9.43 0.49 5.98
C LEU A 65 9.60 1.54 4.88
N GLY A 66 10.51 1.35 3.94
CA GLY A 66 10.92 2.40 3.00
C GLY A 66 10.13 2.48 1.68
N ASN A 67 9.51 1.39 1.19
CA ASN A 67 9.13 1.30 -0.24
C ASN A 67 7.76 0.63 -0.49
N SER A 68 6.67 1.21 0.02
CA SER A 68 5.34 0.84 -0.47
C SER A 68 4.54 2.06 -0.93
N ASP A 69 4.85 2.47 -2.16
CA ASP A 69 4.04 3.37 -2.96
C ASP A 69 2.64 2.77 -3.15
N ARG A 70 1.72 3.18 -2.27
CA ARG A 70 0.25 3.22 -2.44
C ARG A 70 -0.49 1.89 -2.66
N GLN A 71 -1.17 1.44 -1.60
CA GLN A 71 -2.61 1.13 -1.55
C GLN A 71 -2.93 0.38 -0.25
N GLY A 72 -3.65 1.02 0.67
CA GLY A 72 -4.51 0.32 1.63
C GLY A 72 -3.87 -0.28 2.89
N THR A 73 -2.55 -0.23 3.04
CA THR A 73 -1.92 -0.75 4.25
C THR A 73 -0.75 0.10 4.70
N ASP A 74 -1.00 1.05 5.59
CA ASP A 74 0.10 1.62 6.36
C ASP A 74 0.48 0.63 7.46
N PRO A 75 1.76 0.20 7.57
CA PRO A 75 2.22 -0.59 8.69
C PRO A 75 1.79 -0.02 10.05
N LEU A 76 1.75 1.31 10.17
CA LEU A 76 1.31 2.04 11.36
C LEU A 76 -0.11 1.66 11.79
N GLU A 77 -1.06 1.61 10.85
CA GLU A 77 -2.45 1.31 11.15
C GLU A 77 -2.61 -0.11 11.73
N LEU A 78 -1.92 -1.08 11.14
CA LEU A 78 -1.95 -2.45 11.64
C LEU A 78 -1.31 -2.59 13.02
N MET A 79 -0.20 -1.90 13.28
CA MET A 79 0.45 -1.95 14.61
C MET A 79 -0.36 -1.25 15.70
N GLN A 80 -1.38 -0.46 15.35
CA GLN A 80 -2.32 0.07 16.33
C GLN A 80 -3.33 -0.96 16.83
N ASN A 81 -3.54 -2.05 16.09
CA ASN A 81 -4.45 -3.13 16.48
C ASN A 81 -3.97 -3.84 17.76
N SER A 82 -4.90 -4.11 18.69
CA SER A 82 -4.57 -4.71 20.00
C SER A 82 -4.00 -6.12 19.90
N GLN A 83 -4.49 -6.95 18.96
CA GLN A 83 -3.98 -8.30 18.75
C GLN A 83 -2.56 -8.29 18.20
N VAL A 84 -2.27 -7.37 17.27
CA VAL A 84 -0.93 -7.19 16.72
C VAL A 84 0.04 -6.68 17.79
N LYS A 85 -0.36 -5.70 18.62
CA LYS A 85 0.43 -5.23 19.76
C LYS A 85 0.79 -6.37 20.73
N SER A 86 -0.20 -7.20 21.05
CA SER A 86 -0.02 -8.37 21.93
C SER A 86 0.90 -9.41 21.31
N GLU A 87 0.73 -9.71 20.03
CA GLU A 87 1.55 -10.68 19.29
C GLU A 87 3.02 -10.23 19.21
N LEU A 88 3.25 -8.94 18.96
CA LEU A 88 4.58 -8.33 18.95
C LEU A 88 5.13 -8.08 20.36
N LYS A 89 4.34 -8.35 21.41
CA LYS A 89 4.69 -8.09 22.81
C LYS A 89 5.24 -6.67 23.00
N LEU A 90 4.57 -5.68 22.40
CA LEU A 90 5.01 -4.30 22.49
C LEU A 90 4.94 -3.83 23.95
N THR A 91 5.98 -3.14 24.41
CA THR A 91 5.98 -2.53 25.74
C THR A 91 5.07 -1.31 25.77
N ASP A 92 4.67 -0.87 26.96
CA ASP A 92 3.87 0.35 27.13
C ASP A 92 4.56 1.58 26.51
N ASP A 93 5.89 1.67 26.66
CA ASP A 93 6.70 2.73 26.04
C ASP A 93 6.65 2.67 24.50
N GLN A 94 6.73 1.47 23.91
CA GLN A 94 6.63 1.30 22.45
C GLN A 94 5.22 1.65 21.95
N ILE A 95 4.18 1.23 22.68
CA ILE A 95 2.79 1.56 22.35
C ILE A 95 2.56 3.08 22.42
N ALA A 96 3.09 3.75 23.45
CA ALA A 96 3.01 5.21 23.59
C ALA A 96 3.73 5.93 22.44
N LYS A 97 4.93 5.49 22.07
CA LYS A 97 5.68 6.04 20.92
C LYS A 97 4.95 5.85 19.60
N LEU A 98 4.43 4.66 19.33
CA LEU A 98 3.64 4.41 18.10
C LEU A 98 2.39 5.28 18.02
N LYS A 99 1.72 5.52 19.15
CA LYS A 99 0.57 6.45 19.22
C LYS A 99 0.98 7.89 18.92
N GLN A 100 2.14 8.32 19.43
CA GLN A 100 2.68 9.66 19.14
C GLN A 100 3.05 9.80 17.66
N ILE A 101 3.71 8.79 17.09
CA ILE A 101 4.05 8.74 15.66
C ILE A 101 2.78 8.88 14.80
N ASP A 102 1.72 8.13 15.10
CA ASP A 102 0.44 8.24 14.39
C ASP A 102 -0.24 9.61 14.57
N THR A 103 -0.22 10.17 15.78
CA THR A 103 -0.78 11.50 16.04
C THR A 103 -0.06 12.56 15.20
N ASN A 104 1.27 12.51 15.17
CA ASN A 104 2.10 13.41 14.37
C ASN A 104 1.86 13.22 12.88
N PHE A 105 1.77 11.97 12.41
CA PHE A 105 1.45 11.66 11.02
C PHE A 105 0.11 12.27 10.60
N ARG A 106 -0.97 12.02 11.35
CA ARG A 106 -2.30 12.57 11.08
C ARG A 106 -2.29 14.10 11.06
N GLN A 107 -1.56 14.73 11.98
CA GLN A 107 -1.41 16.18 12.00
C GLN A 107 -0.71 16.70 10.75
N LYS A 108 0.44 16.12 10.38
CA LYS A 108 1.18 16.50 9.17
C LYS A 108 0.35 16.29 7.91
N VAL A 109 -0.39 15.18 7.80
CA VAL A 109 -1.32 14.92 6.68
C VAL A 109 -2.39 16.02 6.60
N LYS A 110 -3.01 16.39 7.74
CA LYS A 110 -3.99 17.47 7.79
C LYS A 110 -3.39 18.82 7.37
N GLU A 111 -2.18 19.13 7.79
CA GLU A 111 -1.46 20.34 7.40
C GLU A 111 -1.18 20.37 5.90
N LYS A 112 -0.71 19.25 5.32
CA LYS A 112 -0.45 19.11 3.89
C LYS A 112 -1.71 19.19 3.02
N ALA A 113 -2.82 18.65 3.52
CA ALA A 113 -4.11 18.72 2.85
C ALA A 113 -4.89 20.02 3.15
N SER A 114 -4.38 20.86 4.06
CA SER A 114 -5.06 22.10 4.47
C SER A 114 -5.26 23.02 3.27
N GLY A 115 -6.48 23.54 3.12
CA GLY A 115 -6.83 24.43 2.02
C GLY A 115 -7.15 23.73 0.69
N ILE A 116 -6.99 22.40 0.62
CA ILE A 116 -7.46 21.62 -0.54
C ILE A 116 -8.88 21.14 -0.28
N LYS A 117 -9.79 21.59 -1.13
CA LYS A 117 -11.18 21.14 -1.16
C LYS A 117 -11.30 20.00 -2.18
N PRO A 118 -11.60 18.75 -1.78
CA PRO A 118 -11.67 17.61 -2.70
C PRO A 118 -12.56 17.85 -3.92
N GLU A 119 -13.66 18.57 -3.74
CA GLU A 119 -14.64 18.90 -4.77
C GLU A 119 -14.17 19.90 -5.83
N SER A 120 -13.11 20.66 -5.54
CA SER A 120 -12.59 21.71 -6.43
C SER A 120 -11.08 21.63 -6.64
N ALA A 121 -10.43 20.55 -6.20
CA ALA A 121 -9.00 20.39 -6.31
C ALA A 121 -8.60 20.09 -7.76
N THR A 122 -7.56 20.76 -8.25
CA THR A 122 -6.97 20.44 -9.56
C THR A 122 -6.20 19.12 -9.50
N GLU A 123 -5.98 18.49 -10.66
CA GLU A 123 -5.16 17.27 -10.73
C GLU A 123 -3.74 17.49 -10.19
N GLU A 124 -3.16 18.67 -10.43
CA GLU A 124 -1.83 19.05 -9.94
C GLU A 124 -1.80 19.16 -8.42
N GLN A 125 -2.82 19.79 -7.83
CA GLN A 125 -3.01 19.89 -6.38
C GLN A 125 -3.15 18.50 -5.74
N ILE A 126 -3.98 17.64 -6.33
CA ILE A 126 -4.17 16.26 -5.88
C ILE A 126 -2.85 15.48 -5.97
N LYS A 127 -2.12 15.61 -7.07
CA LYS A 127 -0.83 14.93 -7.29
C LYS A 127 0.23 15.42 -6.29
N SER A 128 0.28 16.71 -6.01
CA SER A 128 1.23 17.31 -5.07
C SER A 128 1.01 16.79 -3.64
N VAL A 129 -0.23 16.88 -3.11
CA VAL A 129 -0.53 16.37 -1.76
C VAL A 129 -0.30 14.88 -1.65
N ARG A 130 -0.62 14.13 -2.71
CA ARG A 130 -0.33 12.71 -2.82
C ARG A 130 1.17 12.40 -2.68
N SER A 131 2.03 13.17 -3.32
CA SER A 131 3.48 13.00 -3.22
C SER A 131 3.99 13.38 -1.83
N ASP A 132 3.45 14.43 -1.22
CA ASP A 132 3.82 14.82 0.14
C ASP A 132 3.40 13.77 1.17
N ILE A 133 2.20 13.20 1.05
CA ILE A 133 1.74 12.11 1.92
C ILE A 133 2.62 10.87 1.76
N GLU A 134 3.05 10.54 0.53
CA GLU A 134 3.95 9.40 0.32
C GLU A 134 5.29 9.57 1.06
N LYS A 135 5.88 10.77 1.00
CA LYS A 135 7.08 11.09 1.78
C LYS A 135 6.84 10.96 3.28
N LEU A 136 5.70 11.47 3.77
CA LEU A 136 5.31 11.34 5.17
C LEU A 136 5.16 9.88 5.59
N ASN A 137 4.62 9.01 4.73
CA ASN A 137 4.56 7.58 5.00
C ASN A 137 5.96 6.99 5.15
N GLN A 138 6.88 7.29 4.22
CA GLN A 138 8.27 6.80 4.30
C GLN A 138 8.97 7.23 5.60
N GLU A 139 8.85 8.50 5.98
CA GLU A 139 9.37 9.03 7.25
C GLU A 139 8.77 8.31 8.47
N THR A 140 7.44 8.20 8.49
CA THR A 140 6.67 7.58 9.59
C THR A 140 7.08 6.13 9.79
N ARG A 141 7.26 5.40 8.69
CA ARG A 141 7.68 4.01 8.74
C ARG A 141 9.11 3.89 9.26
N VAL A 142 10.04 4.76 8.89
CA VAL A 142 11.39 4.77 9.51
C VAL A 142 11.31 5.01 11.03
N GLU A 143 10.43 5.90 11.49
CA GLU A 143 10.22 6.17 12.94
C GLU A 143 9.62 4.96 13.67
N VAL A 144 8.63 4.30 13.07
CA VAL A 144 8.08 3.02 13.55
C VAL A 144 9.21 2.01 13.75
N GLY A 145 10.07 1.88 12.74
CA GLY A 145 11.13 0.90 12.73
C GLY A 145 12.11 1.07 13.88
N LYS A 146 12.46 2.32 14.18
CA LYS A 146 13.31 2.67 15.33
C LYS A 146 12.66 2.37 16.68
N THR A 147 11.34 2.20 16.71
CA THR A 147 10.60 1.87 17.94
C THR A 147 10.60 0.36 18.21
N LEU A 148 10.76 -0.47 17.18
CA LEU A 148 10.73 -1.92 17.28
C LEU A 148 12.16 -2.49 17.38
N ASN A 149 12.30 -3.60 18.11
CA ASN A 149 13.53 -4.40 18.06
C ASN A 149 13.54 -5.35 16.84
N ALA A 150 14.68 -5.99 16.58
CA ALA A 150 14.84 -6.86 15.40
C ALA A 150 13.84 -8.03 15.35
N ASP A 151 13.55 -8.66 16.49
CA ASP A 151 12.58 -9.76 16.56
C ASP A 151 11.15 -9.29 16.30
N GLN A 152 10.78 -8.11 16.81
CA GLN A 152 9.49 -7.48 16.56
C GLN A 152 9.34 -7.08 15.10
N VAL A 153 10.38 -6.54 14.47
CA VAL A 153 10.38 -6.21 13.03
C VAL A 153 10.20 -7.48 12.20
N LYS A 154 10.94 -8.54 12.51
CA LYS A 154 10.79 -9.85 11.87
C LYS A 154 9.39 -10.41 12.04
N ARG A 155 8.82 -10.35 13.24
CA ARG A 155 7.47 -10.85 13.51
C ARG A 155 6.40 -9.99 12.83
N ALA A 156 6.58 -8.67 12.79
CA ALA A 156 5.70 -7.78 12.05
C ALA A 156 5.69 -8.18 10.57
N ARG A 157 6.86 -8.32 9.93
CA ARG A 157 6.99 -8.79 8.53
C ARG A 157 6.21 -10.07 8.25
N GLN A 158 6.32 -11.06 9.13
CA GLN A 158 5.56 -12.32 9.04
C GLN A 158 4.04 -12.09 9.08
N ILE A 159 3.57 -11.23 9.99
CA ILE A 159 2.15 -10.88 10.10
C ILE A 159 1.67 -10.15 8.85
N PHE A 160 2.42 -9.16 8.36
CA PHE A 160 2.10 -8.47 7.10
C PHE A 160 1.96 -9.46 5.95
N LEU A 161 2.90 -10.39 5.82
CA LEU A 161 2.85 -11.41 4.78
C LEU A 161 1.61 -12.30 4.89
N GLN A 162 1.20 -12.67 6.10
CA GLN A 162 0.01 -13.49 6.30
C GLN A 162 -1.30 -12.74 6.03
N LEU A 163 -1.35 -11.43 6.32
CA LEU A 163 -2.56 -10.63 6.15
C LEU A 163 -2.74 -10.13 4.72
N TYR A 164 -1.67 -9.69 4.07
CA TYR A 164 -1.71 -9.07 2.74
C TYR A 164 -1.32 -10.02 1.62
N GLY A 165 -0.75 -11.19 1.96
CA GLY A 165 -0.44 -12.25 1.01
C GLY A 165 0.47 -11.77 -0.11
N TRP A 166 0.08 -12.08 -1.34
CA TRP A 166 0.87 -11.74 -2.53
C TRP A 166 1.06 -10.23 -2.77
N GLY A 167 0.17 -9.39 -2.25
CA GLY A 167 0.16 -7.95 -2.53
C GLY A 167 1.41 -7.21 -2.03
N ILE A 168 2.17 -7.83 -1.12
CA ILE A 168 3.42 -7.28 -0.59
C ILE A 168 4.68 -7.90 -1.21
N LEU A 169 4.57 -8.91 -2.08
CA LEU A 169 5.76 -9.64 -2.58
C LEU A 169 6.64 -8.79 -3.48
N THR A 170 6.07 -7.84 -4.20
CA THR A 170 6.83 -6.86 -5.01
C THR A 170 7.27 -5.65 -4.21
N LYS A 171 6.97 -5.62 -2.91
CA LYS A 171 7.28 -4.52 -2.01
C LYS A 171 8.37 -4.94 -1.04
N ASP A 172 9.02 -3.92 -0.49
CA ASP A 172 9.98 -4.07 0.60
C ASP A 172 11.07 -5.11 0.30
N ASP A 173 11.60 -5.74 1.35
CA ASP A 173 12.61 -6.80 1.27
C ASP A 173 12.08 -8.12 0.69
N PHE A 174 10.76 -8.30 0.53
CA PHE A 174 10.21 -9.56 0.03
C PHE A 174 10.63 -9.83 -1.41
N SER A 175 10.71 -8.79 -2.24
CA SER A 175 11.20 -8.91 -3.61
C SER A 175 12.66 -9.39 -3.64
N GLN A 176 13.48 -8.90 -2.71
CA GLN A 176 14.90 -9.29 -2.59
C GLN A 176 15.06 -10.69 -2.00
N ASP A 177 14.33 -11.00 -0.92
CA ASP A 177 14.35 -12.31 -0.26
C ASP A 177 13.90 -13.43 -1.21
N LEU A 178 12.88 -13.14 -2.03
CA LEU A 178 12.38 -14.06 -3.06
C LEU A 178 13.17 -13.99 -4.36
N LYS A 179 14.11 -13.04 -4.49
CA LYS A 179 14.90 -12.82 -5.71
C LYS A 179 14.02 -12.76 -6.96
N LEU A 180 12.94 -11.98 -6.89
CA LEU A 180 11.97 -11.88 -7.98
C LEU A 180 12.66 -11.36 -9.24
N THR A 181 12.42 -12.01 -10.37
CA THR A 181 12.90 -11.50 -11.66
C THR A 181 12.11 -10.27 -12.09
N ALA A 182 12.62 -9.51 -13.05
CA ALA A 182 11.89 -8.39 -13.64
C ALA A 182 10.53 -8.84 -14.21
N ASP A 183 10.50 -9.97 -14.90
CA ASP A 183 9.27 -10.55 -15.46
C ASP A 183 8.25 -10.96 -14.37
N GLN A 184 8.71 -11.58 -13.29
CA GLN A 184 7.84 -11.95 -12.16
C GLN A 184 7.28 -10.69 -11.48
N THR A 185 8.13 -9.69 -11.27
CA THR A 185 7.73 -8.41 -10.69
C THR A 185 6.68 -7.71 -11.55
N ALA A 186 6.87 -7.68 -12.87
CA ALA A 186 5.91 -7.13 -13.82
C ALA A 186 4.56 -7.86 -13.78
N LYS A 187 4.57 -9.20 -13.75
CA LYS A 187 3.34 -10.02 -13.63
C LYS A 187 2.60 -9.77 -12.32
N LEU A 188 3.31 -9.71 -11.19
CA LEU A 188 2.71 -9.45 -9.88
C LEU A 188 2.17 -8.03 -9.78
N ASN A 189 2.85 -7.02 -10.33
CA ASN A 189 2.32 -5.65 -10.38
C ASN A 189 1.07 -5.56 -11.25
N LYS A 190 1.06 -6.21 -12.42
CA LYS A 190 -0.14 -6.29 -13.26
C LYS A 190 -1.29 -6.98 -12.53
N LEU A 191 -1.00 -8.06 -11.82
CA LEU A 191 -2.00 -8.73 -10.99
C LEU A 191 -2.56 -7.76 -9.93
N SER A 192 -1.73 -6.90 -9.33
CA SER A 192 -2.15 -5.83 -8.40
C SER A 192 -3.22 -4.94 -9.02
N ASP A 193 -2.93 -4.43 -10.21
CA ASP A 193 -3.85 -3.57 -10.95
C ASP A 193 -5.15 -4.31 -11.33
N ASP A 194 -5.03 -5.53 -11.84
CA ASP A 194 -6.16 -6.36 -12.23
C ASP A 194 -7.05 -6.71 -11.03
N THR A 195 -6.47 -7.05 -9.88
CA THR A 195 -7.19 -7.35 -8.64
C THR A 195 -7.95 -6.13 -8.14
N VAL A 196 -7.29 -4.96 -8.11
CA VAL A 196 -7.94 -3.70 -7.71
C VAL A 196 -9.09 -3.37 -8.66
N GLN A 197 -8.93 -3.59 -9.97
CA GLN A 197 -10.00 -3.37 -10.94
C GLN A 197 -11.16 -4.36 -10.74
N LYS A 198 -10.87 -5.65 -10.58
CA LYS A 198 -11.88 -6.68 -10.27
C LYS A 198 -12.66 -6.35 -9.00
N MET A 199 -12.00 -5.85 -7.95
CA MET A 199 -12.66 -5.43 -6.71
C MET A 199 -13.66 -4.31 -6.96
N LYS A 200 -13.30 -3.27 -7.73
CA LYS A 200 -14.21 -2.17 -8.07
C LYS A 200 -15.39 -2.64 -8.89
N ASP A 201 -15.14 -3.40 -9.94
CA ASP A 201 -16.19 -3.87 -10.86
C ASP A 201 -17.21 -4.76 -10.15
N ASN A 202 -16.78 -5.46 -9.08
CA ASN A 202 -17.63 -6.34 -8.29
C ASN A 202 -18.21 -5.70 -7.03
N TRP A 203 -17.81 -4.47 -6.69
CA TRP A 203 -18.31 -3.76 -5.52
C TRP A 203 -19.70 -3.19 -5.78
N VAL A 204 -20.66 -3.54 -4.91
CA VAL A 204 -22.01 -2.99 -4.97
C VAL A 204 -22.21 -2.02 -3.81
N ALA A 205 -22.38 -0.74 -4.11
CA ALA A 205 -22.70 0.25 -3.08
C ALA A 205 -24.08 -0.08 -2.45
N PRO A 206 -24.20 -0.10 -1.11
CA PRO A 206 -25.50 -0.23 -0.47
C PRO A 206 -26.42 0.93 -0.88
N LYS A 207 -27.68 0.63 -1.21
CA LYS A 207 -28.65 1.67 -1.56
C LYS A 207 -28.86 2.61 -0.37
N SER A 208 -28.98 3.91 -0.62
CA SER A 208 -29.11 4.92 0.43
C SER A 208 -30.39 4.75 1.26
N ASP A 209 -31.48 4.37 0.60
CA ASP A 209 -32.83 4.16 1.15
C ASP A 209 -33.08 2.75 1.70
N ALA A 210 -32.12 1.82 1.55
CA ALA A 210 -32.26 0.46 2.06
C ALA A 210 -32.33 0.41 3.59
N SER A 211 -33.08 -0.57 4.10
CA SER A 211 -33.13 -0.89 5.53
C SER A 211 -31.75 -1.31 6.06
N PRO A 212 -31.50 -1.21 7.38
CA PRO A 212 -30.25 -1.67 7.98
C PRO A 212 -29.92 -3.14 7.65
N THR A 213 -30.94 -4.01 7.62
CA THR A 213 -30.78 -5.43 7.28
C THR A 213 -30.30 -5.61 5.85
N GLU A 214 -30.90 -4.91 4.88
CA GLU A 214 -30.50 -4.98 3.47
C GLU A 214 -29.09 -4.42 3.26
N LYS A 215 -28.75 -3.30 3.92
CA LYS A 215 -27.40 -2.74 3.88
C LYS A 215 -26.36 -3.73 4.40
N ASN A 216 -26.64 -4.36 5.54
CA ASN A 216 -25.76 -5.38 6.11
C ASN A 216 -25.61 -6.59 5.19
N GLN A 217 -26.69 -7.01 4.52
CA GLN A 217 -26.64 -8.10 3.55
C GLN A 217 -25.80 -7.73 2.31
N THR A 218 -25.93 -6.52 1.78
CA THR A 218 -25.07 -6.03 0.68
C THR A 218 -23.60 -6.04 1.09
N LEU A 219 -23.27 -5.50 2.27
CA LEU A 219 -21.91 -5.47 2.77
C LEU A 219 -21.33 -6.87 3.01
N ALA A 220 -22.12 -7.80 3.55
CA ALA A 220 -21.71 -9.19 3.73
C ALA A 220 -21.42 -9.88 2.39
N ASN A 221 -22.26 -9.64 1.37
CA ASN A 221 -22.05 -10.17 0.02
C ASN A 221 -20.80 -9.58 -0.64
N ASN A 222 -20.58 -8.26 -0.51
CA ASN A 222 -19.35 -7.62 -0.99
C ASN A 222 -18.13 -8.24 -0.32
N THR A 223 -18.15 -8.40 1.01
CA THR A 223 -17.04 -8.98 1.78
C THR A 223 -16.67 -10.35 1.24
N LYS A 224 -17.65 -11.26 1.08
CA LYS A 224 -17.41 -12.60 0.49
C LYS A 224 -16.82 -12.54 -0.92
N LYS A 225 -17.29 -11.62 -1.77
CA LYS A 225 -16.73 -11.44 -3.12
C LYS A 225 -15.29 -10.95 -3.06
N MET A 226 -14.97 -10.01 -2.18
CA MET A 226 -13.60 -9.49 -2.05
C MET A 226 -12.65 -10.56 -1.51
N GLU A 227 -13.09 -11.36 -0.53
CA GLU A 227 -12.34 -12.52 -0.01
C GLU A 227 -12.03 -13.52 -1.12
N GLN A 228 -13.01 -13.83 -1.98
CA GLN A 228 -12.80 -14.74 -3.11
C GLN A 228 -11.82 -14.17 -4.14
N ILE A 229 -11.96 -12.90 -4.52
CA ILE A 229 -11.01 -12.21 -5.42
C ILE A 229 -9.59 -12.26 -4.86
N LEU A 230 -9.41 -11.98 -3.56
CA LEU A 230 -8.11 -12.04 -2.90
C LEU A 230 -7.53 -13.45 -2.88
N LYS A 231 -8.36 -14.46 -2.61
CA LYS A 231 -7.95 -15.87 -2.63
C LYS A 231 -7.48 -16.29 -4.03
N ASP A 232 -8.26 -15.98 -5.05
CA ASP A 232 -7.91 -16.31 -6.44
C ASP A 232 -6.63 -15.60 -6.87
N SER A 233 -6.47 -14.33 -6.48
CA SER A 233 -5.26 -13.56 -6.76
C SER A 233 -4.03 -14.12 -6.03
N ASN A 234 -4.16 -14.62 -4.79
CA ASN A 234 -3.06 -15.31 -4.10
C ASN A 234 -2.63 -16.57 -4.87
N GLN A 235 -3.59 -17.37 -5.34
CA GLN A 235 -3.30 -18.59 -6.10
C GLN A 235 -2.61 -18.28 -7.44
N GLU A 236 -3.08 -17.23 -8.13
CA GLU A 236 -2.47 -16.78 -9.37
C GLU A 236 -1.04 -16.26 -9.15
N ALA A 237 -0.80 -15.47 -8.10
CA ALA A 237 0.53 -15.00 -7.74
C ALA A 237 1.50 -16.14 -7.45
N GLU A 238 1.06 -17.17 -6.70
CA GLU A 238 1.87 -18.36 -6.44
C GLU A 238 2.26 -19.08 -7.73
N SER A 239 1.42 -19.08 -8.77
CA SER A 239 1.74 -19.68 -10.07
C SER A 239 2.89 -18.98 -10.81
N TYR A 240 3.19 -17.72 -10.48
CA TYR A 240 4.31 -16.98 -11.06
C TYR A 240 5.64 -17.24 -10.38
N LEU A 241 5.62 -17.88 -9.20
CA LEU A 241 6.81 -18.19 -8.41
C LEU A 241 7.34 -19.58 -8.76
N THR A 242 8.67 -19.73 -8.71
CA THR A 242 9.34 -21.03 -8.78
C THR A 242 9.11 -21.84 -7.49
N ASP A 243 9.35 -23.15 -7.53
CA ASP A 243 9.18 -23.99 -6.34
C ASP A 243 10.11 -23.58 -5.18
N GLU A 244 11.33 -23.12 -5.50
CA GLU A 244 12.26 -22.59 -4.50
C GLU A 244 11.76 -21.27 -3.88
N GLN A 245 11.17 -20.39 -4.69
CA GLN A 245 10.55 -19.15 -4.20
C GLN A 245 9.33 -19.43 -3.34
N LYS A 246 8.49 -20.41 -3.71
CA LYS A 246 7.36 -20.85 -2.87
C LYS A 246 7.83 -21.39 -1.53
N LYS A 247 8.89 -22.20 -1.52
CA LYS A 247 9.49 -22.72 -0.28
C LYS A 247 10.05 -21.59 0.59
N THR A 248 10.70 -20.60 -0.02
CA THR A 248 11.18 -19.40 0.67
C THR A 248 10.02 -18.61 1.25
N LEU A 249 8.95 -18.39 0.47
CA LEU A 249 7.73 -17.71 0.89
C LEU A 249 7.09 -18.39 2.11
N GLU A 250 6.97 -19.71 2.12
CA GLU A 250 6.45 -20.45 3.28
C GLU A 250 7.32 -20.26 4.52
N SER A 251 8.65 -20.24 4.37
CA SER A 251 9.56 -19.96 5.49
C SER A 251 9.38 -18.54 6.03
N LEU A 252 9.16 -17.56 5.14
CA LEU A 252 8.94 -16.15 5.50
C LEU A 252 7.61 -15.90 6.22
N LYS A 253 6.59 -16.75 6.07
CA LYS A 253 5.30 -16.61 6.77
C LYS A 253 5.43 -16.75 8.29
N GLY A 254 6.34 -17.60 8.76
CA GLY A 254 6.54 -17.85 10.19
C GLY A 254 5.31 -18.46 10.89
N ALA A 255 5.17 -18.22 12.20
CA ALA A 255 4.08 -18.78 12.99
C ALA A 255 2.72 -18.18 12.58
N LYS A 256 1.67 -19.02 12.49
CA LYS A 256 0.32 -18.59 12.09
C LYS A 256 -0.20 -17.48 13.01
N PHE A 257 -0.68 -16.39 12.42
CA PHE A 257 -1.37 -15.29 13.08
C PHE A 257 -2.79 -15.20 12.53
N GLN A 258 -3.77 -15.00 13.40
CA GLN A 258 -5.17 -14.82 13.03
C GLN A 258 -5.68 -13.54 13.65
N LEU A 259 -6.03 -12.58 12.79
CA LEU A 259 -6.69 -11.36 13.20
C LEU A 259 -8.19 -11.61 13.29
N ASP A 260 -8.84 -11.20 14.38
CA ASP A 260 -10.30 -11.16 14.44
C ASP A 260 -10.76 -10.03 13.51
N PRO A 261 -11.56 -10.31 12.47
CA PRO A 261 -12.07 -9.28 11.56
C PRO A 261 -12.81 -8.15 12.28
N LYS A 262 -13.39 -8.40 13.46
CA LYS A 262 -14.07 -7.40 14.30
C LYS A 262 -13.10 -6.44 15.00
N SER A 263 -11.81 -6.78 15.06
CA SER A 263 -10.78 -5.96 15.68
C SER A 263 -10.22 -4.87 14.75
N LEU A 264 -10.55 -4.94 13.45
CA LEU A 264 -10.21 -3.88 12.51
C LEU A 264 -11.13 -2.66 12.75
N PRO A 265 -10.60 -1.43 12.71
CA PRO A 265 -11.42 -0.23 12.83
C PRO A 265 -12.53 -0.24 11.77
N SER A 266 -13.80 -0.24 12.20
CA SER A 266 -14.92 -0.07 11.28
C SER A 266 -14.97 1.41 10.85
N PRO A 267 -15.20 1.71 9.56
CA PRO A 267 -15.46 3.10 9.12
C PRO A 267 -16.64 3.76 9.84
N ALA A 268 -17.51 2.97 10.50
CA ALA A 268 -18.68 3.45 11.22
C ALA A 268 -18.40 3.83 12.70
N SER A 269 -17.15 3.76 13.16
CA SER A 269 -16.78 4.05 14.56
C SER A 269 -15.99 5.37 14.74
N GLN A 270 -15.99 6.25 13.73
CA GLN A 270 -15.44 7.60 13.82
C GLN A 270 -16.49 8.65 13.44
#